data_AF-A0A1A8I685-F1
#
_entry.id   AF-A0A1A8I685-F1
#
_cell.length_a   1.000
_cell.length_b   1.000
_cell.length_c   1.000
_cell.angle_alpha   90.00
_cell.angle_beta   90.00
_cell.angle_gamma   90.00
#
_symmetry.space_group_name_H-M   'P 1'
#
loop_
_entity.id
_entity.type
_entity.pdbx_description
1 polymer ?
#
loop_
_entity_poly.entity_id
_entity_poly.type
_entity_poly.pdbx_seq_one_letter_code
_entity_poly.pdbx_strand_id
1 'polypeptide(L)' 'PYFLQTHYQQEVEENNQPGITLLQVSASDADSGHNGRVTYRLHRYASAIFSIDSVTGQLSALVSLDREQQATYTLAVFAQ' A
#
# COMPACT_ATOMS: atom_id res chain seq x y z
N PRO A 1 1.54 17.06 1.81
CA PRO A 1 0.52 15.99 1.94
C PRO A 1 0.62 15.32 3.31
N TYR A 2 -0.51 14.94 3.89
CA TYR A 2 -0.60 14.18 5.15
C TYR A 2 -1.48 12.94 4.94
N PHE A 3 -1.06 11.82 5.51
CA PHE A 3 -1.90 10.63 5.53
C PHE A 3 -3.07 10.83 6.49
N LEU A 4 -4.26 10.39 6.10
CA LEU A 4 -5.43 10.41 6.97
C LEU A 4 -5.28 9.45 8.15
N GLN A 5 -4.44 8.42 8.00
CA GLN A 5 -4.10 7.45 9.02
C GLN A 5 -2.61 7.12 8.96
N THR A 6 -1.93 7.15 10.11
CA THR A 6 -0.47 6.98 10.19
C THR A 6 -0.03 5.52 10.23
N HIS A 7 -0.94 4.60 10.59
CA HIS A 7 -0.66 3.17 10.71
C HIS A 7 -1.83 2.37 10.15
N TYR A 8 -1.57 1.51 9.16
CA TYR A 8 -2.54 0.58 8.62
C TYR A 8 -2.16 -0.85 9.03
N GLN A 9 -3.11 -1.63 9.51
CA GLN A 9 -2.93 -3.04 9.84
C GLN A 9 -4.06 -3.83 9.20
N GLN A 10 -3.70 -4.96 8.60
CA GLN A 10 -4.65 -5.88 7.98
C GLN A 10 -4.17 -7.31 8.11
N GLU A 11 -5.11 -8.19 8.42
CA GLU A 11 -4.92 -9.64 8.33
C GLU A 11 -5.21 -10.09 6.90
N VAL A 12 -4.34 -10.95 6.37
CA VAL A 12 -4.42 -11.45 5.00
C VAL A 12 -4.46 -12.96 5.04
N GLU A 13 -5.39 -13.55 4.31
CA GLU A 13 -5.47 -14.99 4.11
C GLU A 13 -4.20 -15.49 3.41
N GLU A 14 -3.58 -16.52 3.97
CA GLU A 14 -2.48 -17.21 3.31
C GLU A 14 -2.97 -17.94 2.05
N ASN A 15 -2.05 -18.28 1.15
CA ASN A 15 -2.38 -18.90 -0.13
C ASN A 15 -3.34 -18.06 -0.98
N ASN A 16 -3.28 -16.73 -0.82
CA ASN A 16 -4.08 -15.80 -1.60
C ASN A 16 -3.74 -15.88 -3.09
N GLN A 17 -4.72 -15.54 -3.92
CA GLN A 17 -4.45 -15.35 -5.34
C GLN A 17 -3.48 -14.17 -5.53
N PRO A 18 -2.46 -14.30 -6.39
CA PRO A 18 -1.67 -13.17 -6.83
C PRO A 18 -2.56 -12.08 -7.43
N GLY A 19 -2.29 -10.83 -7.10
CA GLY A 19 -3.05 -9.65 -7.54
C GLY A 19 -4.21 -9.25 -6.65
N ILE A 20 -4.48 -9.96 -5.53
CA ILE A 20 -5.53 -9.52 -4.61
C ILE A 20 -5.22 -8.13 -4.04
N THR A 21 -6.29 -7.38 -3.83
CA THR A 21 -6.22 -6.11 -3.12
C THR A 21 -6.20 -6.37 -1.63
N LEU A 22 -5.23 -5.79 -0.95
CA LEU A 22 -5.12 -5.84 0.50
C LEU A 22 -5.95 -4.69 1.08
N LEU A 23 -5.42 -3.47 0.95
CA LEU A 23 -6.01 -2.26 1.50
C LEU A 23 -5.83 -1.08 0.55
N GLN A 24 -6.48 0.02 0.87
CA GLN A 24 -6.29 1.29 0.21
C GLN A 24 -5.83 2.32 1.23
N VAL A 25 -4.68 2.96 0.97
CA VAL A 25 -4.23 4.09 1.77
C VAL A 25 -4.77 5.40 1.18
N SER A 26 -4.92 6.40 2.04
CA SER A 26 -5.38 7.72 1.62
C SER A 26 -4.59 8.83 2.29
N ALA A 27 -4.10 9.76 1.49
CA ALA A 27 -3.42 10.96 1.91
C ALA A 27 -4.05 12.18 1.21
N SER A 28 -4.13 13.28 1.96
CA SER A 28 -4.69 14.56 1.52
C SER A 28 -3.59 15.62 1.56
N ASP A 29 -3.55 16.49 0.55
CA ASP A 29 -2.68 17.66 0.57
C ASP A 29 -3.51 18.92 0.87
N ALA A 30 -2.98 19.80 1.74
CA ALA A 30 -3.71 20.99 2.18
C ALA A 30 -3.89 22.02 1.05
N ASP A 31 -3.10 21.95 -0.02
CA ASP A 31 -3.21 22.82 -1.19
C ASP A 31 -4.25 22.28 -2.21
N SER A 32 -5.37 21.75 -1.69
CA SER A 32 -6.49 21.13 -2.42
C SER A 32 -7.26 22.12 -3.33
N GLY A 33 -6.56 22.71 -4.28
CA GLY A 33 -7.11 23.13 -5.57
C GLY A 33 -6.91 22.02 -6.61
N HIS A 34 -7.45 22.23 -7.82
CA HIS A 34 -7.49 21.30 -8.96
C HIS A 34 -6.16 20.59 -9.38
N ASN A 35 -5.04 20.90 -8.73
CA ASN A 35 -3.69 20.41 -9.04
C ASN A 35 -3.01 19.61 -7.90
N GLY A 36 -3.66 19.43 -6.74
CA GLY A 36 -3.10 18.66 -5.62
C GLY A 36 -3.23 17.13 -5.81
N ARG A 37 -2.64 16.57 -6.87
CA ARG A 37 -2.67 15.11 -7.09
C ARG A 37 -1.63 14.43 -6.21
N VAL A 38 -2.07 13.90 -5.08
CA VAL A 38 -1.23 13.06 -4.22
C VAL A 38 -0.84 11.79 -4.97
N THR A 39 0.44 11.45 -4.96
CA THR A 39 0.94 10.20 -5.54
C THR A 39 1.52 9.28 -4.48
N TYR A 40 1.22 7.99 -4.61
CA TYR A 40 1.63 6.95 -3.66
C TYR A 40 2.79 6.12 -4.19
N ARG A 41 3.72 5.78 -3.30
CA ARG A 41 4.82 4.85 -3.61
C ARG A 41 5.21 3.99 -2.42
N LEU A 42 5.57 2.74 -2.69
CA LEU A 42 6.13 1.82 -1.71
C LEU A 42 7.65 2.04 -1.57
N HIS A 43 8.20 1.69 -0.41
CA HIS A 43 9.63 1.55 -0.25
C HIS A 43 10.19 0.47 -1.18
N ARG A 44 11.37 0.70 -1.78
CA ARG A 44 11.94 -0.14 -2.85
C ARG A 44 12.06 -1.63 -2.53
N TYR A 45 12.18 -1.98 -1.25
CA TYR A 45 12.35 -3.37 -0.83
C TYR A 45 11.04 -4.19 -0.86
N ALA A 46 9.88 -3.53 -0.98
CA ALA A 46 8.59 -4.20 -1.02
C ALA A 46 8.10 -4.52 -2.44
N SER A 47 8.70 -3.95 -3.48
CA SER A 47 8.15 -3.96 -4.85
C SER A 47 8.15 -5.32 -5.54
N ALA A 48 8.84 -6.33 -4.99
CA ALA A 48 8.82 -7.69 -5.51
C ALA A 48 7.58 -8.48 -5.05
N ILE A 49 7.01 -8.12 -3.90
CA ILE A 49 5.93 -8.85 -3.23
C ILE A 49 4.63 -8.03 -3.26
N PHE A 50 4.74 -6.70 -3.22
CA PHE A 50 3.60 -5.78 -3.17
C PHE A 50 3.69 -4.71 -4.24
N SER A 51 2.54 -4.28 -4.72
CA SER A 51 2.39 -3.10 -5.57
C SER A 51 1.42 -2.11 -4.94
N ILE A 52 1.63 -0.82 -5.22
CA ILE A 52 0.66 0.22 -4.87
C ILE A 52 0.31 1.02 -6.11
N ASP A 53 -0.98 1.25 -6.32
CA ASP A 53 -1.44 2.16 -7.36
C ASP A 53 -1.08 3.61 -6.96
N SER A 54 -0.30 4.26 -7.82
CA SER A 54 0.21 5.61 -7.56
C SER A 54 -0.86 6.70 -7.47
N VAL A 55 -2.08 6.44 -7.95
CA VAL A 55 -3.19 7.39 -8.03
C VAL A 55 -4.23 7.09 -6.97
N THR A 56 -4.61 5.82 -6.82
CA THR A 56 -5.69 5.41 -5.92
C THR A 56 -5.19 5.05 -4.53
N GLY A 57 -3.91 4.75 -4.36
CA GLY A 57 -3.33 4.26 -3.11
C GLY A 57 -3.69 2.80 -2.80
N GLN A 58 -4.19 2.05 -3.78
CA GLN A 58 -4.57 0.64 -3.63
C GLN A 58 -3.32 -0.24 -3.54
N LEU A 59 -3.15 -0.91 -2.40
CA LEU A 59 -2.08 -1.86 -2.12
C LEU A 59 -2.54 -3.28 -2.48
N SER A 60 -1.73 -3.98 -3.29
CA SER A 60 -2.01 -5.35 -3.73
C SER A 60 -0.81 -6.26 -3.51
N ALA A 61 -1.07 -7.55 -3.29
CA ALA A 61 -0.03 -8.58 -3.26
C ALA A 61 0.25 -9.09 -4.67
N LEU A 62 1.50 -9.01 -5.14
CA LEU A 62 1.92 -9.51 -6.47
C LEU A 62 2.12 -11.03 -6.49
N VAL A 63 2.26 -11.64 -5.32
CA VAL A 63 2.49 -13.08 -5.15
C VAL A 63 1.53 -13.64 -4.10
N SER A 64 1.43 -14.96 -4.06
CA SER A 64 0.78 -15.67 -2.95
C SER A 64 1.61 -15.50 -1.68
N LEU A 65 0.98 -15.10 -0.59
CA LEU A 65 1.61 -14.96 0.72
C LEU A 65 1.48 -16.27 1.48
N ASP A 66 2.55 -16.63 2.16
CA ASP A 66 2.66 -17.85 2.95
C ASP A 66 3.19 -17.49 4.34
N ARG A 67 2.43 -17.87 5.38
CA ARG A 67 2.72 -17.44 6.75
C ARG A 67 3.97 -18.10 7.29
N GLU A 68 4.22 -19.35 6.91
CA GLU A 68 5.42 -20.11 7.28
C GLU A 68 6.70 -19.49 6.69
N GLN A 69 6.61 -18.85 5.52
CA GLN A 69 7.72 -18.13 4.92
C GLN A 69 7.95 -16.78 5.60
N GLN A 70 6.87 -16.01 5.78
CA GLN A 70 6.94 -14.73 6.47
C GLN A 70 5.58 -14.33 7.05
N ALA A 71 5.48 -14.41 8.38
CA ALA A 71 4.24 -14.15 9.10
C ALA A 71 3.84 -12.67 9.18
N THR A 72 4.77 -11.73 8.96
CA THR A 72 4.48 -10.29 9.09
C THR A 72 5.28 -9.48 8.08
N TYR A 73 4.61 -8.53 7.44
CA TYR A 73 5.21 -7.57 6.52
C TYR A 73 5.02 -6.15 7.07
N THR A 74 6.12 -5.42 7.22
CA THR A 74 6.09 -4.00 7.57
C THR A 74 6.44 -3.18 6.33
N LEU A 75 5.48 -2.38 5.87
CA LEU A 75 5.60 -1.59 4.65
C LEU A 75 5.60 -0.10 4.99
N ALA A 76 6.53 0.64 4.38
CA ALA A 76 6.52 2.10 4.42
C ALA A 76 5.96 2.64 3.09
N VAL A 77 4.88 3.41 3.18
CA VAL A 77 4.26 4.10 2.04
C VAL A 77 4.57 5.58 2.14
N PHE A 78 4.95 6.17 1.01
CA PHE A 78 5.18 7.61 0.89
C PHE A 78 4.10 8.22 0.03
N ALA A 79 3.64 9.41 0.42
CA ALA A 79 2.74 10.25 -0.34
C ALA A 79 3.45 11.59 -0.63
N GLN A 80 3.34 12.08 -1.85
CA GLN A 80 3.91 13.36 -2.31
C GLN A 80 2.89 14.11 -3.17
#